data_AF-A0A9P5WNM5-F1
#
_entry.id   AF-A0A9P5WNM5-F1
#
_cell.length_a   1.000
_cell.length_b   1.000
_cell.length_c   1.000
_cell.angle_alpha   90.00
_cell.angle_beta   90.00
_cell.angle_gamma   90.00
#
_symmetry.space_group_name_H-M   'P 1'
#
loop_
_entity.id
_entity.type
_entity.pdbx_description
1 polymer ?
#
loop_
_entity_poly.entity_id
_entity_poly.type
_entity_poly.pdbx_seq_one_letter_code
_entity_poly.pdbx_strand_id
1 'polypeptide(L)'
;MARGRFILLEGCDRAGKSTQCSMLVSALKARGHAVELCKFPDRTTTIGKMIHAYLTNAQELDDKAGLDLTWCKNPDRGLIRPDVTFFLDLPTSEAERRGGFGEERYEKRELQEKVRDVFLKLQSKEWVMIDACKSVEAMHHEILKEAEHKIQVAEADAKLAEEDDVLVEDMFQD
;
A
#
# COMPACT_ATOMS: atom_id res chain seq x y z
N MET A 1 -16.93 -19.08 1.94
CA MET A 1 -15.82 -18.40 2.64
C MET A 1 -15.40 -17.16 1.86
N ALA A 2 -15.41 -15.97 2.48
CA ALA A 2 -14.96 -14.73 1.82
C ALA A 2 -13.47 -14.81 1.42
N ARG A 3 -13.11 -14.31 0.23
CA ARG A 3 -11.69 -14.14 -0.14
C ARG A 3 -11.00 -13.13 0.79
N GLY A 4 -9.69 -13.26 0.97
CA GLY A 4 -8.88 -12.25 1.68
C GLY A 4 -8.97 -10.86 1.07
N ARG A 5 -8.60 -9.84 1.84
CA ARG A 5 -8.49 -8.45 1.37
C ARG A 5 -7.04 -8.09 1.07
N PHE A 6 -6.80 -7.46 -0.08
CA PHE A 6 -5.49 -6.88 -0.41
C PHE A 6 -5.46 -5.40 -0.02
N ILE A 7 -4.73 -5.10 1.05
CA ILE A 7 -4.58 -3.74 1.60
C ILE A 7 -3.19 -3.22 1.23
N LEU A 8 -3.12 -2.06 0.58
CA LEU A 8 -1.87 -1.42 0.17
C LEU A 8 -1.61 -0.14 0.97
N LEU A 9 -0.37 0.08 1.42
CA LEU A 9 0.06 1.33 2.05
C LEU A 9 1.13 1.99 1.17
N GLU A 10 0.81 3.15 0.64
CA GLU A 10 1.66 3.99 -0.21
C GLU A 10 1.97 5.33 0.46
N GLY A 11 2.95 6.04 -0.08
CA GLY A 11 3.34 7.37 0.40
C GLY A 11 4.78 7.70 0.09
N CYS A 12 5.14 8.98 0.20
CA CYS A 12 6.51 9.45 0.04
C CYS A 12 7.46 8.88 1.11
N ASP A 13 8.75 9.13 0.95
CA ASP A 13 9.74 8.63 1.89
C ASP A 13 9.53 9.19 3.31
N ARG A 14 9.80 8.33 4.28
CA ARG A 14 9.52 8.53 5.72
C ARG A 14 8.08 8.82 6.11
N ALA A 15 7.09 8.69 5.23
CA ALA A 15 5.68 8.89 5.59
C ALA A 15 5.16 7.97 6.72
N GLY A 16 5.90 6.89 7.06
CA GLY A 16 5.57 5.98 8.15
C GLY A 16 5.02 4.62 7.70
N LYS A 17 5.11 4.32 6.40
CA LYS A 17 4.60 3.08 5.76
C LYS A 17 4.97 1.82 6.55
N SER A 18 6.27 1.57 6.79
CA SER A 18 6.76 0.38 7.50
C SER A 18 6.21 0.24 8.91
N THR A 19 6.11 1.35 9.64
CA THR A 19 5.56 1.39 11.00
C THR A 19 4.06 1.05 10.96
N GLN A 20 3.30 1.73 10.10
CA GLN A 20 1.86 1.53 9.98
C GLN A 20 1.50 0.12 9.50
N CYS A 21 2.23 -0.44 8.54
CA CYS A 21 2.06 -1.84 8.12
C CYS A 21 2.25 -2.81 9.29
N SER A 22 3.32 -2.62 10.09
CA SER A 22 3.64 -3.53 11.19
C SER A 22 2.60 -3.45 12.31
N MET A 23 2.11 -2.24 12.61
CA MET A 23 1.03 -2.03 13.57
C MET A 23 -0.28 -2.62 13.08
N LEU A 24 -0.65 -2.41 11.81
CA LEU A 24 -1.86 -2.95 11.20
C LEU A 24 -1.88 -4.48 11.24
N VAL A 25 -0.79 -5.13 10.83
CA VAL A 25 -0.65 -6.58 10.88
C VAL A 25 -0.82 -7.10 12.31
N SER A 26 -0.17 -6.47 13.28
CA SER A 26 -0.27 -6.88 14.69
C SER A 26 -1.70 -6.72 15.23
N ALA A 27 -2.33 -5.59 14.92
CA ALA A 27 -3.69 -5.26 15.34
C ALA A 27 -4.75 -6.21 14.74
N LEU A 28 -4.63 -6.55 13.46
CA LEU A 28 -5.55 -7.47 12.78
C LEU A 28 -5.35 -8.91 13.25
N LYS A 29 -4.11 -9.36 13.46
CA LYS A 29 -3.82 -10.69 14.05
C LYS A 29 -4.38 -10.82 15.46
N ALA A 30 -4.24 -9.79 16.29
CA ALA A 30 -4.81 -9.77 17.64
C ALA A 30 -6.35 -9.87 17.65
N ARG A 31 -7.00 -9.55 16.54
CA ARG A 31 -8.45 -9.68 16.32
C ARG A 31 -8.87 -10.99 15.64
N GLY A 32 -7.93 -11.91 15.43
CA GLY A 32 -8.21 -13.24 14.86
C GLY A 32 -8.16 -13.31 13.33
N HIS A 33 -7.79 -12.23 12.63
CA HIS A 33 -7.63 -12.28 11.18
C HIS A 33 -6.31 -12.95 10.79
N ALA A 34 -6.34 -13.81 9.77
CA ALA A 34 -5.13 -14.30 9.11
C ALA A 34 -4.55 -13.19 8.24
N VAL A 35 -3.32 -12.77 8.53
CA VAL A 35 -2.67 -11.63 7.84
C VAL A 35 -1.23 -11.96 7.47
N GLU A 36 -0.90 -11.73 6.21
CA GLU A 36 0.46 -11.79 5.66
C GLU A 36 0.95 -10.38 5.29
N LEU A 37 2.24 -10.13 5.53
CA LEU A 37 2.88 -8.85 5.24
C LEU A 37 3.84 -9.02 4.07
N CYS A 38 3.58 -8.31 2.98
CA CYS A 38 4.49 -8.18 1.85
C CYS A 38 5.10 -6.77 1.82
N LYS A 39 6.38 -6.67 1.45
CA LYS A 39 7.08 -5.39 1.27
C LYS A 39 7.80 -5.38 -0.07
N PHE A 40 7.69 -4.27 -0.79
CA PHE A 40 8.38 -4.06 -2.05
C PHE A 40 9.34 -2.86 -1.95
N PRO A 41 10.54 -2.94 -2.57
CA PRO A 41 11.09 -4.12 -3.26
C PRO A 41 11.47 -5.24 -2.28
N ASP A 42 11.26 -6.51 -2.66
CA ASP A 42 11.72 -7.66 -1.88
C ASP A 42 13.23 -7.87 -2.08
N ARG A 43 14.02 -7.26 -1.20
CA ARG A 43 15.50 -7.27 -1.21
C ARG A 43 16.12 -8.65 -0.98
N THR A 44 15.33 -9.70 -0.70
CA THR A 44 15.85 -11.06 -0.53
C THR A 44 16.07 -11.78 -1.86
N THR A 45 15.29 -11.41 -2.89
CA THR A 45 15.36 -11.99 -4.24
C THR A 45 16.60 -11.51 -5.02
N THR A 46 16.99 -12.22 -6.07
CA THR A 46 18.11 -11.80 -6.96
C THR A 46 17.87 -10.41 -7.55
N ILE A 47 16.67 -10.16 -8.07
CA ILE A 47 16.28 -8.85 -8.63
C ILE A 47 16.25 -7.80 -7.53
N GLY A 48 15.69 -8.12 -6.35
CA GLY A 48 15.65 -7.19 -5.23
C GLY A 48 17.02 -6.79 -4.70
N LYS A 49 18.01 -7.69 -4.74
CA LYS A 49 19.40 -7.37 -4.42
C LYS A 49 19.99 -6.37 -5.41
N MET A 50 19.69 -6.50 -6.70
CA MET A 50 20.11 -5.54 -7.72
C MET A 50 19.45 -4.17 -7.51
N ILE A 51 18.14 -4.15 -7.24
CA ILE A 51 17.41 -2.92 -6.90
C ILE A 51 18.01 -2.27 -5.65
N HIS A 52 18.31 -3.05 -4.62
CA HIS A 52 18.92 -2.54 -3.39
C HIS A 52 20.28 -1.89 -3.65
N ALA A 53 21.17 -2.55 -4.39
CA ALA A 53 22.48 -2.01 -4.75
C ALA A 53 22.37 -0.70 -5.55
N TYR A 54 21.37 -0.59 -6.42
CA TYR A 54 21.09 0.65 -7.14
C TYR A 54 20.60 1.76 -6.19
N LEU A 55 19.63 1.47 -5.31
CA LEU A 55 19.06 2.44 -4.36
C LEU A 55 20.08 2.96 -3.34
N THR A 56 21.07 2.14 -2.94
CA THR A 56 22.13 2.53 -2.00
C THR A 56 23.36 3.14 -2.67
N ASN A 57 23.30 3.42 -3.98
CA ASN A 57 24.43 3.92 -4.78
C ASN A 57 25.66 2.96 -4.78
N ALA A 58 25.47 1.68 -4.49
CA ALA A 58 26.52 0.67 -4.58
C ALA A 58 26.75 0.19 -6.02
N GLN A 59 25.75 0.39 -6.90
CA GLN A 59 25.83 0.10 -8.33
C GLN A 59 25.15 1.20 -9.14
N GLU A 60 25.82 1.69 -10.19
CA GLU A 60 25.20 2.55 -11.19
C GLU A 60 24.52 1.71 -12.27
N LEU A 61 23.32 2.13 -12.66
CA LEU A 61 22.55 1.60 -13.78
C LEU A 61 22.09 2.79 -14.62
N ASP A 62 21.91 2.59 -15.93
CA ASP A 62 21.30 3.58 -16.82
C ASP A 62 19.83 3.75 -16.43
N ASP A 63 19.55 4.73 -15.58
CA ASP A 63 18.23 5.12 -15.15
C ASP A 63 17.67 6.13 -16.14
N LYS A 64 17.15 5.63 -17.27
CA LYS A 64 16.48 6.45 -18.29
C LYS A 64 15.41 7.35 -17.65
N ALA A 65 15.81 8.54 -17.26
CA ALA A 65 14.95 9.50 -16.59
C ALA A 65 13.99 10.12 -17.61
N GLY A 66 12.77 10.47 -17.16
CA GLY A 66 11.80 11.15 -18.01
C GLY A 66 10.89 10.23 -18.84
N LEU A 67 10.73 8.96 -18.44
CA LEU A 67 9.73 8.06 -19.01
C LEU A 67 8.32 8.55 -18.64
N ASP A 68 7.40 8.49 -19.59
CA ASP A 68 6.02 8.93 -19.36
C ASP A 68 5.23 7.92 -18.50
N LEU A 69 4.16 8.39 -17.86
CA LEU A 69 3.36 7.57 -16.95
C LEU A 69 2.72 6.36 -17.62
N THR A 70 2.44 6.39 -18.92
CA THR A 70 1.87 5.24 -19.63
C THR A 70 2.93 4.16 -19.76
N TRP A 71 4.14 4.52 -20.17
CA TRP A 71 5.26 3.58 -20.22
C TRP A 71 5.52 2.95 -18.85
N CYS A 72 5.61 3.76 -17.79
CA CYS A 72 5.87 3.28 -16.43
C CYS A 72 4.77 2.35 -15.89
N LYS A 73 3.50 2.53 -16.30
CA LYS A 73 2.39 1.67 -15.87
C LYS A 73 2.33 0.33 -16.59
N ASN A 74 2.89 0.22 -17.79
CA ASN A 74 2.72 -0.96 -18.63
C ASN A 74 3.25 -2.26 -18.01
N PRO A 75 4.43 -2.29 -17.35
CA PRO A 75 4.94 -3.50 -16.71
C PRO A 75 4.03 -4.05 -15.59
N ASP A 76 3.29 -3.17 -14.92
CA ASP A 76 2.41 -3.52 -13.81
C ASP A 76 0.96 -3.84 -14.25
N ARG A 77 0.67 -3.75 -15.56
CA ARG A 77 -0.66 -4.11 -16.08
C ARG A 77 -0.92 -5.59 -15.87
N GLY A 78 -2.03 -5.88 -15.20
CA GLY A 78 -2.46 -7.25 -14.88
C GLY A 78 -2.13 -7.68 -13.45
N LEU A 79 -1.40 -6.87 -12.68
CA LEU A 79 -1.25 -7.11 -11.25
C LEU A 79 -2.60 -7.02 -10.51
N ILE A 80 -2.68 -7.73 -9.39
CA ILE A 80 -3.85 -7.73 -8.52
C ILE A 80 -4.08 -6.30 -8.01
N ARG A 81 -5.29 -5.78 -8.20
CA ARG A 81 -5.69 -4.47 -7.67
C ARG A 81 -5.95 -4.57 -6.16
N PRO A 82 -5.45 -3.62 -5.33
CA PRO A 82 -5.81 -3.53 -3.93
C PRO A 82 -7.30 -3.24 -3.71
N ASP A 83 -7.88 -3.81 -2.65
CA ASP A 83 -9.24 -3.52 -2.19
C ASP A 83 -9.34 -2.14 -1.51
N VAL A 84 -8.23 -1.69 -0.92
CA VAL A 84 -8.04 -0.34 -0.41
C VAL A 84 -6.56 0.02 -0.51
N THR A 85 -6.29 1.26 -0.88
CA THR A 85 -4.95 1.82 -0.78
C THR A 85 -4.99 2.96 0.24
N PHE A 86 -4.07 2.98 1.19
CA PHE A 86 -3.85 4.11 2.09
C PHE A 86 -2.67 4.92 1.57
N PHE A 87 -2.88 6.20 1.27
CA PHE A 87 -1.80 7.11 0.91
C PHE A 87 -1.44 7.95 2.13
N LEU A 88 -0.26 7.69 2.69
CA LEU A 88 0.29 8.44 3.81
C LEU A 88 0.93 9.71 3.25
N ASP A 89 0.18 10.80 3.28
CA ASP A 89 0.60 12.08 2.75
C ASP A 89 1.43 12.85 3.77
N LEU A 90 2.73 13.00 3.48
CA LEU A 90 3.67 13.76 4.30
C LEU A 90 4.29 14.85 3.42
N PRO A 91 4.18 16.14 3.78
CA PRO A 91 4.94 17.19 3.11
C PRO A 91 6.45 16.92 3.18
N THR A 92 7.17 17.15 2.08
CA THR A 92 8.62 16.93 2.01
C THR A 92 9.38 17.65 3.13
N SER A 93 8.94 18.86 3.49
CA SER A 93 9.51 19.65 4.60
C SER A 93 9.43 18.95 5.97
N GLU A 94 8.41 18.12 6.20
CA GLU A 94 8.27 17.33 7.42
C GLU A 94 9.03 16.00 7.33
N ALA A 95 9.13 15.41 6.14
CA ALA A 95 9.92 14.20 5.90
C ALA A 95 11.41 14.41 6.19
N GLU A 96 11.95 15.58 5.83
CA GLU A 96 13.35 15.95 6.08
C GLU A 96 13.70 16.09 7.56
N ARG A 97 12.71 16.44 8.40
CA ARG A 97 12.90 16.53 9.85
C ARG A 97 13.01 15.15 10.50
N ARG A 98 12.62 14.08 9.79
CA ARG A 98 12.77 12.69 10.27
C ARG A 98 14.21 12.24 10.00
N GLY A 99 14.80 11.52 10.96
CA GLY A 99 16.21 11.08 10.89
C GLY A 99 16.53 10.26 9.63
N GLY A 100 17.80 10.27 9.22
CA GLY A 100 18.32 9.55 8.05
C GLY A 100 18.13 10.26 6.71
N PHE A 101 17.56 11.49 6.69
CA PHE A 101 17.54 12.46 5.55
C PHE A 101 18.51 12.28 4.38
N GLY A 102 18.21 11.58 3.28
CA GLY A 102 19.10 11.63 2.11
C GLY A 102 20.17 10.53 2.02
N GLU A 103 19.97 9.40 2.71
CA GLU A 103 20.90 8.26 2.66
C GLU A 103 20.70 7.40 1.40
N GLU A 104 19.47 7.31 0.88
CA GLU A 104 19.16 6.55 -0.34
C GLU A 104 19.06 7.47 -1.59
N ARG A 105 19.30 6.88 -2.79
CA ARG A 105 19.42 7.59 -4.09
C ARG A 105 18.32 8.61 -4.37
N TYR A 106 17.08 8.32 -3.96
CA TYR A 106 15.90 9.13 -4.26
C TYR A 106 15.45 10.08 -3.15
N GLU A 107 16.15 10.11 -2.02
CA GLU A 107 15.81 10.97 -0.89
C GLU A 107 16.33 12.41 -1.08
N LYS A 108 15.87 13.06 -2.16
CA LYS A 108 16.19 14.45 -2.51
C LYS A 108 14.90 15.26 -2.56
N ARG A 109 14.91 16.47 -2.00
CA ARG A 109 13.71 17.32 -1.87
C ARG A 109 12.97 17.48 -3.20
N GLU A 110 13.67 17.94 -4.22
CA GLU A 110 13.09 18.28 -5.52
C GLU A 110 12.52 17.04 -6.23
N LEU A 111 13.11 15.86 -5.96
CA LEU A 111 12.61 14.60 -6.49
C LEU A 111 11.36 14.15 -5.72
N GLN A 112 11.37 14.21 -4.39
CA GLN A 112 10.24 13.80 -3.55
C GLN A 112 9.00 14.67 -3.81
N GLU A 113 9.18 15.97 -4.06
CA GLU A 113 8.09 16.87 -4.48
C GLU A 113 7.46 16.41 -5.80
N LYS A 114 8.28 16.10 -6.81
CA LYS A 114 7.78 15.55 -8.09
C LYS A 114 7.10 14.19 -7.92
N VAL A 115 7.65 13.32 -7.07
CA VAL A 115 7.06 12.01 -6.75
C VAL A 115 5.69 12.19 -6.12
N ARG A 116 5.54 13.12 -5.16
CA ARG A 116 4.25 13.43 -4.54
C ARG A 116 3.23 13.91 -5.59
N ASP A 117 3.62 14.82 -6.47
CA ASP A 117 2.75 15.30 -7.56
C ASP A 117 2.32 14.17 -8.50
N VAL A 118 3.19 13.22 -8.78
CA VAL A 118 2.86 12.03 -9.58
C VAL A 118 1.87 11.14 -8.83
N PHE A 119 2.08 10.86 -7.54
CA PHE A 119 1.11 10.12 -6.74
C PHE A 119 -0.26 10.79 -6.77
N LEU A 120 -0.35 12.11 -6.57
CA LEU A 120 -1.63 12.83 -6.64
C LEU A 120 -2.30 12.79 -8.03
N LYS A 121 -1.59 12.44 -9.09
CA LYS A 121 -2.17 12.18 -10.43
C LYS A 121 -2.62 10.74 -10.62
N LEU A 122 -2.13 9.81 -9.80
CA LEU A 122 -2.43 8.39 -9.88
C LEU A 122 -3.69 8.00 -9.09
N GLN A 123 -4.47 8.98 -8.59
CA GLN A 123 -5.55 8.69 -7.66
C GLN A 123 -6.65 7.81 -8.24
N SER A 124 -7.06 6.82 -7.45
CA SER A 124 -8.20 5.94 -7.72
C SER A 124 -9.27 6.11 -6.65
N LYS A 125 -10.46 5.56 -6.91
CA LYS A 125 -11.60 5.63 -5.99
C LYS A 125 -11.39 4.86 -4.68
N GLU A 126 -10.46 3.91 -4.68
CA GLU A 126 -10.10 3.06 -3.53
C GLU A 126 -9.00 3.70 -2.65
N TRP A 127 -8.58 4.93 -2.96
CA TRP A 127 -7.56 5.64 -2.19
C TRP A 127 -8.14 6.34 -0.97
N VAL A 128 -7.50 6.13 0.17
CA VAL A 128 -7.80 6.79 1.43
C VAL A 128 -6.58 7.61 1.84
N MET A 129 -6.76 8.93 1.86
CA MET A 129 -5.71 9.88 2.26
C MET A 129 -5.55 9.88 3.77
N ILE A 130 -4.33 9.62 4.25
CA ILE A 130 -3.95 9.67 5.67
C ILE A 130 -2.98 10.83 5.84
N ASP A 131 -3.34 11.79 6.68
CA ASP A 131 -2.44 12.88 7.08
C ASP A 131 -1.30 12.33 7.94
N ALA A 132 -0.11 12.24 7.36
CA ALA A 132 1.06 11.69 8.01
C ALA A 132 1.81 12.69 8.92
N CYS A 133 1.28 13.92 9.09
CA CYS A 133 1.74 14.87 10.11
C CYS A 133 1.19 14.53 11.51
N LYS A 134 0.13 13.70 11.58
CA LYS A 134 -0.45 13.24 12.85
C LYS A 134 0.51 12.30 13.60
N SER A 135 0.19 12.01 14.86
CA SER A 135 0.92 11.00 15.62
C SER A 135 0.75 9.61 15.00
N VAL A 136 1.71 8.73 15.27
CA VAL A 136 1.70 7.34 14.78
C VAL A 136 0.40 6.62 15.18
N GLU A 137 -0.07 6.85 16.40
CA GLU A 137 -1.28 6.25 16.97
C GLU A 137 -2.55 6.78 16.30
N ALA A 138 -2.62 8.09 16.04
CA ALA A 138 -3.76 8.70 15.36
C ALA A 138 -3.89 8.20 13.93
N MET A 139 -2.78 8.18 13.18
CA MET A 139 -2.74 7.58 11.84
C MET A 139 -3.15 6.11 11.88
N HIS A 140 -2.63 5.34 12.85
CA HIS A 140 -2.93 3.92 12.97
C HIS A 140 -4.42 3.68 13.24
N HIS A 141 -5.04 4.48 14.10
CA HIS A 141 -6.46 4.39 14.40
C HIS A 141 -7.32 4.59 13.15
N GLU A 142 -6.99 5.58 12.32
CA GLU A 142 -7.69 5.83 11.05
C GLU A 142 -7.51 4.68 10.05
N ILE A 143 -6.27 4.21 9.86
CA ILE A 143 -5.95 3.09 8.96
C ILE A 143 -6.67 1.80 9.40
N LEU A 144 -6.61 1.48 10.70
CA LEU A 144 -7.19 0.26 11.23
C LEU A 144 -8.71 0.26 11.10
N LYS A 145 -9.36 1.37 11.45
CA LYS A 145 -10.82 1.52 11.33
C LYS A 145 -11.30 1.26 9.90
N GLU A 146 -10.63 1.86 8.92
CA GLU A 146 -11.01 1.69 7.52
C GLU A 146 -10.68 0.27 7.01
N ALA A 147 -9.53 -0.29 7.40
CA ALA A 147 -9.17 -1.66 7.06
C ALA A 147 -10.20 -2.68 7.60
N GLU A 148 -10.61 -2.55 8.87
CA GLU A 148 -11.64 -3.38 9.48
C GLU A 148 -12.97 -3.25 8.75
N HIS A 149 -13.37 -2.03 8.40
CA HIS A 149 -14.59 -1.80 7.64
C HIS A 149 -14.57 -2.54 6.28
N LYS A 150 -13.46 -2.49 5.55
CA LYS A 150 -13.31 -3.24 4.28
C LYS A 150 -13.36 -4.76 4.46
N ILE A 151 -12.84 -5.27 5.58
CA ILE A 151 -12.90 -6.70 5.91
C ILE A 151 -14.34 -7.10 6.29
N GLN A 152 -15.05 -6.30 7.07
CA GLN A 152 -16.42 -6.60 7.49
C GLN A 152 -17.40 -6.59 6.33
N VAL A 153 -17.30 -5.59 5.44
CA VAL A 153 -18.13 -5.54 4.21
C VAL A 153 -17.91 -6.79 3.37
N ALA A 154 -16.66 -7.23 3.23
CA ALA A 154 -16.32 -8.45 2.51
C ALA A 154 -16.96 -9.72 3.07
N GLU A 155 -16.96 -9.83 4.41
CA GLU A 155 -17.52 -10.97 5.12
C GLU A 155 -19.05 -10.97 5.03
N ALA A 156 -19.68 -9.79 5.07
CA ALA A 156 -21.12 -9.65 4.90
C ALA A 156 -21.55 -10.01 3.46
N ASP A 157 -20.87 -9.50 2.44
CA ASP A 157 -21.15 -9.81 1.03
C ASP A 157 -21.05 -11.31 0.74
N ALA A 158 -20.06 -11.98 1.34
CA ALA A 158 -19.88 -13.42 1.16
C ALA A 158 -20.99 -14.26 1.82
N LYS A 159 -21.52 -13.81 2.97
CA LYS A 159 -22.64 -14.49 3.64
C LYS A 159 -23.93 -14.37 2.83
N LEU A 160 -24.21 -13.19 2.29
CA LEU A 160 -25.38 -12.96 1.45
C LEU A 160 -25.31 -13.81 0.17
N ALA A 161 -24.14 -13.92 -0.45
CA ALA A 161 -23.97 -14.77 -1.64
C ALA A 161 -24.19 -16.27 -1.33
N GLU A 162 -23.75 -16.74 -0.15
CA GLU A 162 -24.02 -18.12 0.29
C GLU A 162 -25.52 -18.36 0.56
N GLU A 163 -26.23 -17.41 1.15
CA GLU A 163 -27.68 -17.49 1.37
C GLU A 163 -28.46 -17.51 0.04
N ASP A 164 -28.08 -16.66 -0.92
CA ASP A 164 -28.70 -16.63 -2.25
C ASP A 164 -28.48 -17.96 -3.01
N ASP A 165 -27.28 -18.54 -2.96
CA ASP A 165 -26.99 -19.83 -3.62
C ASP A 165 -27.85 -20.97 -3.03
N VAL A 166 -28.04 -21.03 -1.70
CA VAL A 166 -28.91 -22.04 -1.07
C VAL A 166 -30.37 -21.89 -1.51
N LEU A 167 -30.88 -20.65 -1.57
CA LEU A 167 -32.25 -20.39 -2.02
C LEU A 167 -32.45 -20.80 -3.49
N VAL A 168 -31.46 -20.58 -4.33
CA VAL A 168 -31.49 -20.98 -5.74
C VAL A 168 -31.47 -22.50 -5.87
N GLU A 169 -30.64 -23.22 -5.11
CA GLU A 169 -30.63 -24.69 -5.12
C GLU A 169 -31.96 -25.30 -4.66
N ASP A 170 -32.59 -24.75 -3.62
CA ASP A 170 -33.90 -25.20 -3.13
C ASP A 170 -35.02 -24.96 -4.16
N MET A 171 -34.91 -23.92 -5.00
CA MET A 171 -35.90 -23.61 -6.04
C MET A 171 -35.89 -24.58 -7.25
N PHE A 172 -34.84 -25.39 -7.41
CA PHE A 172 -34.70 -26.32 -8.54
C PHE A 172 -34.77 -27.80 -8.12
N GLN A 173 -35.19 -28.09 -6.87
CA GLN A 173 -35.33 -29.47 -6.35
C GLN A 173 -36.75 -30.07 -6.47
N ASP A 174 -37.69 -29.39 -7.15
CA ASP A 174 -39.06 -29.89 -7.45
C ASP A 174 -39.24 -30.32 -8.92
#